data_AF-A0A378VVS0-F1
#
_entry.id   AF-A0A378VVS0-F1
#
_cell.length_a   1.000
_cell.length_b   1.000
_cell.length_c   1.000
_cell.angle_alpha   90.00
_cell.angle_beta   90.00
_cell.angle_gamma   90.00
#
_symmetry.space_group_name_H-M   'P 1'
#
loop_
_entity.id
_entity.type
_entity.pdbx_description
1 polymer ?
#
loop_
_entity_poly.entity_id
_entity_poly.type
_entity_poly.pdbx_seq_one_letter_code
_entity_poly.pdbx_strand_id
1 'polypeptide(L)'
;MGVNLLNRTTRQLNLTEEGAQYFRRAQRILQEMAAAETEMLAVHEVPQGVLRVDSAMPMVLHLLAPLAAKFNERYPHIRLSLVSSEGYINLIERKVDIALRAGELDDSGLRARHLFDSHFRVVASPEYLAKHGTPQSAEDLANHQCLGFTEPGSLNTWAVLDAQGNPYKISPHFTASSGEILRSLCLSSCGIACLSDFWLTTTSLKES
;
A
#
# COMPACT_ATOMS: atom_id res chain seq x y z
N MET A 1 10.97 -23.68 -22.95
CA MET A 1 11.89 -22.64 -22.43
C MET A 1 12.54 -23.19 -21.17
N GLY A 2 13.84 -23.52 -21.22
CA GLY A 2 14.57 -24.17 -20.12
C GLY A 2 15.14 -23.19 -19.11
N VAL A 3 14.35 -22.20 -18.66
CA VAL A 3 14.76 -21.18 -17.70
C VAL A 3 14.11 -21.49 -16.36
N ASN A 4 14.89 -21.50 -15.29
CA ASN A 4 14.36 -21.77 -13.96
C ASN A 4 13.66 -20.51 -13.45
N LEU A 5 12.34 -20.58 -13.21
CA LEU A 5 11.54 -19.43 -12.73
C LEU A 5 11.45 -19.40 -11.20
N LEU A 6 11.73 -20.53 -10.55
CA LEU A 6 11.50 -20.74 -9.13
C LEU A 6 12.77 -21.28 -8.48
N ASN A 7 13.21 -20.59 -7.44
CA ASN A 7 14.13 -21.13 -6.46
C ASN A 7 13.32 -21.85 -5.39
N ARG A 8 13.30 -23.18 -5.47
CA ARG A 8 12.71 -24.04 -4.44
C ARG A 8 13.72 -24.29 -3.33
N THR A 9 13.42 -23.81 -2.13
CA THR A 9 14.02 -24.34 -0.90
C THR A 9 12.98 -25.20 -0.17
N THR A 10 13.41 -25.98 0.82
CA THR A 10 12.50 -26.83 1.63
C THR A 10 11.51 -26.03 2.50
N ARG A 11 11.64 -24.70 2.59
CA ARG A 11 10.78 -23.82 3.39
C ARG A 11 10.08 -22.70 2.63
N GLN A 12 10.62 -22.24 1.49
CA GLN A 12 10.07 -21.11 0.73
C GLN A 12 10.25 -21.30 -0.78
N LEU A 13 9.29 -20.79 -1.54
CA LEU A 13 9.28 -20.76 -3.00
C LEU A 13 9.51 -19.32 -3.44
N ASN A 14 10.73 -18.99 -3.87
CA ASN A 14 11.08 -17.64 -4.32
C ASN A 14 11.17 -17.60 -5.83
N LEU A 15 10.82 -16.46 -6.43
CA LEU A 15 11.06 -16.23 -7.85
C LEU A 15 12.57 -16.07 -8.10
N THR A 16 13.08 -16.63 -9.20
CA THR A 16 14.37 -16.22 -9.75
C THR A 16 14.26 -14.82 -10.35
N GLU A 17 15.37 -14.19 -10.70
CA GLU A 17 15.36 -12.88 -11.35
C GLU A 17 14.60 -12.94 -12.69
N GLU A 18 14.85 -13.99 -13.48
CA GLU A 18 14.13 -14.30 -14.71
C GLU A 18 12.66 -14.65 -14.42
N GLY A 19 12.40 -15.35 -13.33
CA GLY A 19 11.06 -15.67 -12.82
C GLY A 19 10.24 -14.42 -12.51
N ALA A 20 10.84 -13.44 -11.83
CA ALA A 20 10.19 -12.17 -11.50
C ALA A 20 9.89 -11.34 -12.76
N GLN A 21 10.80 -11.34 -13.74
CA GLN A 21 10.55 -10.68 -15.02
C GLN A 21 9.41 -11.33 -15.80
N TYR A 22 9.41 -12.66 -15.89
CA TYR A 22 8.35 -13.43 -16.55
C TYR A 22 7.01 -13.24 -15.84
N PHE A 23 6.98 -13.30 -14.51
CA PHE A 23 5.79 -13.12 -13.69
C PHE A 23 5.12 -11.76 -13.96
N ARG A 24 5.88 -10.66 -13.94
CA ARG A 24 5.35 -9.31 -14.27
C ARG A 24 4.74 -9.25 -15.67
N ARG A 25 5.35 -9.92 -16.66
CA ARG A 25 4.83 -9.97 -18.04
C ARG A 25 3.55 -10.79 -18.14
N ALA A 26 3.54 -11.99 -17.57
CA ALA A 26 2.39 -12.88 -17.58
C ALA A 26 1.18 -12.24 -16.86
N GLN A 27 1.42 -11.60 -15.71
CA GLN A 27 0.39 -10.89 -14.96
C GLN A 27 -0.27 -9.79 -15.79
N ARG A 28 0.52 -9.00 -16.54
CA ARG A 28 -0.02 -7.95 -17.41
C ARG A 28 -0.87 -8.51 -18.55
N ILE A 29 -0.43 -9.58 -19.21
CA ILE A 29 -1.18 -10.22 -20.31
C ILE A 29 -2.55 -10.70 -19.81
N LEU A 30 -2.59 -11.36 -18.65
CA LEU A 30 -3.83 -11.83 -18.05
C LEU A 30 -4.78 -10.68 -17.69
N GLN A 31 -4.24 -9.56 -17.19
CA GLN A 31 -5.02 -8.35 -16.90
C GLN A 31 -5.61 -7.72 -18.19
N GLU A 32 -4.82 -7.66 -19.27
CA GLU A 32 -5.27 -7.13 -20.57
C GLU A 32 -6.35 -8.03 -21.21
N MET A 33 -6.21 -9.35 -21.12
CA MET A 33 -7.24 -10.30 -21.59
C MET A 33 -8.57 -10.12 -20.84
N ALA A 34 -8.54 -10.08 -19.51
CA ALA A 34 -9.75 -9.88 -18.70
C ALA A 34 -10.43 -8.53 -18.97
N ALA A 35 -9.64 -7.49 -19.26
CA ALA A 35 -10.17 -6.17 -19.64
C ALA A 35 -10.89 -6.22 -20.98
N ALA A 36 -10.34 -6.91 -21.98
CA ALA A 36 -10.97 -7.08 -23.29
C ALA A 36 -12.32 -7.82 -23.20
N GLU A 37 -12.39 -8.89 -22.40
CA GLU A 37 -13.65 -9.62 -22.16
C GLU A 37 -14.71 -8.71 -21.49
N THR A 38 -14.30 -7.94 -20.49
CA THR A 38 -15.19 -6.99 -19.79
C THR A 38 -15.71 -5.91 -20.74
N GLU A 39 -14.87 -5.41 -21.63
CA GLU A 39 -15.26 -4.40 -22.63
C GLU A 39 -16.28 -4.94 -23.63
N MET A 40 -16.14 -6.20 -24.07
CA MET A 40 -17.13 -6.85 -24.94
C MET A 40 -18.48 -7.07 -24.25
N LEU A 41 -18.48 -7.41 -22.95
CA LEU A 41 -19.70 -7.60 -22.17
C LEU A 41 -20.43 -6.28 -21.91
N ALA A 42 -19.70 -5.18 -21.69
CA ALA A 42 -20.27 -3.86 -21.46
C ALA A 42 -21.03 -3.30 -22.69
N VAL A 43 -20.86 -3.88 -23.89
CA VAL A 43 -21.65 -3.55 -25.08
C VAL A 43 -23.10 -4.04 -24.96
N HIS A 44 -23.33 -5.12 -24.19
CA HIS A 44 -24.62 -5.78 -24.09
C HIS A 44 -25.38 -5.44 -22.79
N GLU A 45 -24.66 -5.10 -21.71
CA GLU A 45 -25.24 -4.69 -20.43
C GLU A 45 -24.56 -3.42 -19.89
N VAL A 46 -25.37 -2.41 -19.57
CA VAL A 46 -24.89 -1.18 -18.94
C VAL A 46 -24.54 -1.46 -17.48
N PRO A 47 -23.27 -1.29 -17.04
CA PRO A 47 -22.89 -1.49 -15.63
C PRO A 47 -23.63 -0.51 -14.73
N GLN A 48 -24.41 -1.02 -13.78
CA GLN A 48 -25.26 -0.20 -12.91
C GLN A 48 -25.43 -0.82 -11.52
N GLY A 49 -25.83 0.01 -10.54
CA GLY A 49 -26.09 -0.44 -9.16
C GLY A 49 -25.16 0.20 -8.14
N VAL A 50 -25.16 -0.32 -6.91
CA VAL A 50 -24.26 0.15 -5.85
C VAL A 50 -23.01 -0.72 -5.86
N LEU A 51 -21.83 -0.09 -5.94
CA LEU A 51 -20.54 -0.77 -5.78
C LEU A 51 -19.90 -0.32 -4.45
N ARG A 52 -19.85 -1.24 -3.48
CA ARG A 52 -19.29 -1.01 -2.15
C ARG A 52 -17.83 -1.45 -2.11
N VAL A 53 -16.95 -0.47 -1.93
CA VAL A 53 -15.51 -0.67 -1.88
C VAL A 53 -15.01 -0.34 -0.48
N ASP A 54 -14.45 -1.34 0.20
CA ASP A 54 -13.79 -1.16 1.50
C ASP A 54 -12.27 -1.06 1.30
N SER A 55 -11.63 -0.10 1.94
CA SER A 55 -10.18 0.03 1.83
C SER A 55 -9.56 0.65 3.08
N ALA A 56 -8.23 0.60 3.16
CA ALA A 56 -7.49 1.39 4.13
C ALA A 56 -7.61 2.89 3.78
N MET A 57 -7.68 3.76 4.79
CA MET A 57 -7.89 5.20 4.59
C MET A 57 -6.89 5.84 3.60
N PRO A 58 -5.58 5.53 3.64
CA PRO A 58 -4.63 6.10 2.69
C PRO A 58 -4.93 5.73 1.22
N MET A 59 -5.45 4.53 0.95
CA MET A 59 -5.82 4.13 -0.41
C MET A 59 -7.07 4.86 -0.90
N VAL A 60 -8.04 5.09 0.00
CA VAL A 60 -9.23 5.89 -0.34
C VAL A 60 -8.82 7.30 -0.74
N LEU A 61 -8.00 7.96 0.07
CA LEU A 61 -7.64 9.37 -0.11
C LEU A 61 -6.66 9.59 -1.27
N HIS A 62 -5.63 8.75 -1.41
CA HIS A 62 -4.53 8.99 -2.35
C HIS A 62 -4.67 8.25 -3.68
N LEU A 63 -5.56 7.25 -3.78
CA LEU A 63 -5.74 6.47 -5.02
C LEU A 63 -7.19 6.50 -5.54
N LEU A 64 -8.17 6.16 -4.71
CA LEU A 64 -9.56 6.05 -5.16
C LEU A 64 -10.21 7.41 -5.41
N ALA A 65 -10.10 8.35 -4.45
CA ALA A 65 -10.71 9.67 -4.57
C ALA A 65 -10.22 10.46 -5.80
N PRO A 66 -8.92 10.49 -6.13
CA PRO A 66 -8.44 11.13 -7.36
C PRO A 66 -8.97 10.49 -8.65
N LEU A 67 -9.23 9.17 -8.64
CA LEU A 67 -9.74 8.43 -9.80
C LEU A 67 -11.27 8.40 -9.89
N ALA A 68 -11.98 8.78 -8.82
CA ALA A 68 -13.43 8.66 -8.72
C ALA A 68 -14.16 9.47 -9.79
N ALA A 69 -13.67 10.67 -10.12
CA ALA A 69 -14.28 11.51 -11.17
C ALA A 69 -14.26 10.81 -12.53
N LYS A 70 -13.09 10.30 -12.94
CA LYS A 70 -12.93 9.56 -14.21
C LYS A 70 -13.74 8.26 -14.23
N PHE A 71 -13.83 7.57 -13.10
CA PHE A 71 -14.67 6.39 -12.98
C PHE A 71 -16.16 6.72 -13.14
N ASN A 72 -16.64 7.79 -12.50
CA ASN A 72 -18.04 8.22 -12.56
C ASN A 72 -18.44 8.71 -13.97
N GLU A 73 -17.54 9.37 -14.69
CA GLU A 73 -17.76 9.74 -16.09
C GLU A 73 -17.90 8.50 -16.99
N ARG A 74 -17.05 7.48 -16.76
CA ARG A 74 -17.08 6.23 -17.54
C ARG A 74 -18.27 5.33 -17.20
N TYR A 75 -18.71 5.32 -15.94
CA TYR A 75 -19.78 4.45 -15.44
C TYR A 75 -20.81 5.22 -14.60
N PRO A 76 -21.61 6.13 -15.21
CA PRO A 76 -22.48 7.04 -14.48
C PRO A 76 -23.66 6.37 -13.76
N HIS A 77 -23.97 5.11 -14.10
CA HIS A 77 -25.04 4.34 -13.48
C HIS A 77 -24.56 3.52 -12.26
N ILE A 78 -23.26 3.56 -11.95
CA ILE A 78 -22.69 2.97 -10.74
C ILE A 78 -22.69 4.02 -9.62
N ARG A 79 -23.35 3.71 -8.51
CA ARG A 79 -23.24 4.45 -7.25
C ARG A 79 -22.08 3.88 -6.44
N LEU A 80 -20.93 4.55 -6.47
CA LEU A 80 -19.79 4.20 -5.64
C LEU A 80 -20.07 4.51 -4.16
N SER A 81 -19.84 3.51 -3.31
CA SER A 81 -19.87 3.63 -1.85
C SER A 81 -18.50 3.24 -1.30
N LEU A 82 -17.66 4.24 -1.01
CA LEU A 82 -16.35 4.03 -0.42
C LEU A 82 -16.48 3.98 1.10
N VAL A 83 -16.02 2.88 1.71
CA VAL A 83 -15.95 2.73 3.15
C VAL A 83 -14.49 2.50 3.56
N SER A 84 -14.12 2.97 4.74
CA SER A 84 -12.78 2.76 5.27
C SER A 84 -12.86 2.02 6.58
N SER A 85 -12.01 1.02 6.71
CA SER A 85 -11.83 0.30 7.96
C SER A 85 -10.40 -0.17 8.11
N GLU A 86 -9.92 -0.20 9.35
CA GLU A 86 -8.62 -0.76 9.69
C GLU A 86 -8.83 -2.22 10.17
N GLY A 87 -8.00 -3.17 9.71
CA GLY A 87 -8.03 -4.59 10.11
C GLY A 87 -8.58 -5.58 9.07
N TYR A 88 -8.50 -6.88 9.40
CA TYR A 88 -9.09 -7.96 8.60
C TYR A 88 -10.61 -7.92 8.72
N ILE A 89 -11.26 -7.60 7.62
CA ILE A 89 -12.72 -7.61 7.56
C ILE A 89 -13.19 -8.93 6.99
N ASN A 90 -14.10 -9.55 7.72
CA ASN A 90 -14.99 -10.54 7.16
C ASN A 90 -15.87 -9.83 6.11
N LEU A 91 -15.39 -9.83 4.86
CA LEU A 91 -16.04 -9.27 3.68
C LEU A 91 -17.50 -9.74 3.57
N ILE A 92 -17.77 -10.96 4.04
CA ILE A 92 -19.08 -11.61 4.02
C ILE A 92 -20.05 -10.92 5.00
N GLU A 93 -19.59 -10.51 6.19
CA GLU A 93 -20.46 -9.87 7.20
C GLU A 93 -20.80 -8.42 6.86
N ARG A 94 -19.91 -7.69 6.15
CA ARG A 94 -20.07 -6.25 5.91
C ARG A 94 -20.75 -5.87 4.60
N LYS A 95 -21.24 -6.85 3.81
CA LYS A 95 -21.88 -6.61 2.50
C LYS A 95 -21.00 -5.73 1.59
N VAL A 96 -19.70 -6.00 1.56
CA VAL A 96 -18.74 -5.30 0.71
C VAL A 96 -18.55 -6.09 -0.58
N ASP A 97 -18.53 -5.40 -1.72
CA ASP A 97 -18.35 -6.06 -3.02
C ASP A 97 -16.85 -6.27 -3.32
N ILE A 98 -15.99 -5.32 -2.92
CA ILE A 98 -14.54 -5.36 -3.13
C ILE A 98 -13.80 -4.78 -1.92
N ALA A 99 -12.78 -5.47 -1.41
CA ALA A 99 -11.81 -4.89 -0.48
C ALA A 99 -10.47 -4.62 -1.15
N LEU A 100 -9.90 -3.44 -0.88
CA LEU A 100 -8.54 -3.05 -1.26
C LEU A 100 -7.68 -3.00 -0.01
N ARG A 101 -6.73 -3.93 0.09
CA ARG A 101 -5.86 -4.14 1.25
C ARG A 101 -4.40 -4.22 0.82
N ALA A 102 -3.51 -3.80 1.71
CA ALA A 102 -2.09 -4.08 1.61
C ALA A 102 -1.79 -5.41 2.32
N GLY A 103 -0.96 -6.26 1.73
CA GLY A 103 -0.61 -7.57 2.26
C GLY A 103 -1.17 -8.74 1.45
N GLU A 104 -0.76 -9.94 1.83
CA GLU A 104 -1.21 -11.17 1.20
C GLU A 104 -2.58 -11.58 1.75
N LEU A 105 -3.39 -12.19 0.89
CA LEU A 105 -4.68 -12.73 1.30
C LEU A 105 -4.45 -14.06 2.03
N ASP A 106 -4.86 -14.15 3.30
CA ASP A 106 -4.92 -15.43 3.98
C ASP A 106 -5.90 -16.38 3.28
N ASP A 107 -5.70 -17.69 3.43
CA ASP A 107 -6.46 -18.75 2.75
C ASP A 107 -7.96 -18.70 3.15
N SER A 108 -8.73 -17.88 2.42
CA SER A 108 -10.07 -17.43 2.80
C SER A 108 -11.13 -17.75 1.74
N GLY A 109 -10.75 -18.49 0.69
CA GLY A 109 -11.61 -18.80 -0.46
C GLY A 109 -11.96 -17.58 -1.34
N LEU A 110 -11.39 -16.41 -1.04
CA LEU A 110 -11.59 -15.18 -1.79
C LEU A 110 -10.62 -15.09 -2.98
N ARG A 111 -11.06 -14.45 -4.07
CA ARG A 111 -10.20 -14.16 -5.22
C ARG A 111 -9.49 -12.83 -4.99
N ALA A 112 -8.16 -12.86 -4.92
CA ALA A 112 -7.33 -11.66 -4.90
C ALA A 112 -6.88 -11.29 -6.31
N ARG A 113 -6.86 -9.99 -6.62
CA ARG A 113 -6.23 -9.45 -7.83
C ARG A 113 -5.18 -8.43 -7.40
N HIS A 114 -3.94 -8.65 -7.80
CA HIS A 114 -2.86 -7.70 -7.59
C HIS A 114 -3.16 -6.37 -8.33
N LEU A 115 -3.00 -5.25 -7.62
CA LEU A 115 -3.21 -3.90 -8.17
C LEU A 115 -1.88 -3.19 -8.49
N PHE A 116 -0.97 -3.11 -7.51
CA PHE A 116 0.35 -2.51 -7.64
C PHE A 116 1.25 -2.95 -6.49
N ASP A 117 2.57 -2.83 -6.69
CA ASP A 117 3.59 -2.92 -5.64
C ASP A 117 3.86 -1.53 -5.05
N SER A 118 4.15 -1.46 -3.75
CA SER A 118 4.53 -0.21 -3.06
C SER A 118 5.70 -0.44 -2.13
N HIS A 119 6.55 0.57 -1.99
CA HIS A 119 7.72 0.54 -1.13
C HIS A 119 7.56 1.49 0.05
N PHE A 120 8.08 1.10 1.20
CA PHE A 120 8.19 1.99 2.35
C PHE A 120 9.34 2.98 2.16
N ARG A 121 9.12 4.23 2.58
CA ARG A 121 10.12 5.29 2.61
C ARG A 121 10.12 5.97 3.97
N VAL A 122 11.31 6.21 4.49
CA VAL A 122 11.51 7.04 5.67
C VAL A 122 11.49 8.49 5.23
N VAL A 123 10.64 9.29 5.87
CA VAL A 123 10.37 10.67 5.49
C VAL A 123 10.21 11.56 6.70
N ALA A 124 10.54 12.83 6.52
CA ALA A 124 10.33 13.90 7.49
C ALA A 124 9.99 15.21 6.75
N SER A 125 9.33 16.14 7.43
CA SER A 125 9.14 17.47 6.86
C SER A 125 10.46 18.25 6.82
N PRO A 126 10.67 19.11 5.81
CA PRO A 126 11.87 19.97 5.73
C PRO A 126 12.12 20.80 6.98
N GLU A 127 11.06 21.29 7.62
CA GLU A 127 11.10 22.10 8.83
C GLU A 127 11.62 21.30 10.03
N TYR A 128 11.20 20.03 10.16
CA TYR A 128 11.73 19.13 11.18
C TYR A 128 13.23 18.90 10.98
N LEU A 129 13.64 18.59 9.75
CA LEU A 129 15.05 18.35 9.41
C LEU A 129 15.93 19.60 9.59
N ALA A 130 15.41 20.78 9.29
CA ALA A 130 16.12 22.04 9.51
C ALA A 130 16.42 22.29 11.00
N LYS A 131 15.55 21.83 11.90
CA LYS A 131 15.68 22.01 13.35
C LYS A 131 16.46 20.88 14.02
N HIS A 132 16.28 19.65 13.57
CA HIS A 132 16.81 18.45 14.23
C HIS A 132 17.97 17.78 13.47
N GLY A 133 18.30 18.24 12.27
CA GLY A 133 19.28 17.60 11.38
C GLY A 133 18.68 16.47 10.55
N THR A 134 19.44 16.03 9.54
CA THR A 134 19.08 14.89 8.69
C THR A 134 19.87 13.65 9.11
N PRO A 135 19.21 12.55 9.53
CA PRO A 135 19.90 11.32 9.89
C PRO A 135 20.65 10.77 8.68
N GLN A 136 21.89 10.33 8.88
CA GLN A 136 22.75 9.74 7.85
C GLN A 136 22.84 8.21 7.97
N SER A 137 22.45 7.66 9.12
CA SER A 137 22.33 6.21 9.33
C SER A 137 21.07 5.83 10.10
N ALA A 138 20.78 4.53 10.19
CA ALA A 138 19.67 4.01 10.98
C ALA A 138 19.84 4.32 12.48
N GLU A 139 21.08 4.28 12.97
CA GLU A 139 21.42 4.55 14.37
C GLU A 139 21.11 6.00 14.77
N ASP A 140 21.21 6.95 13.84
CA ASP A 140 20.86 8.34 14.09
C ASP A 140 19.38 8.51 14.46
N LEU A 141 18.49 7.59 14.02
CA LEU A 141 17.07 7.61 14.36
C LEU A 141 16.81 7.53 15.87
N ALA A 142 17.75 6.96 16.64
CA ALA A 142 17.67 6.94 18.11
C ALA A 142 17.66 8.36 18.71
N ASN A 143 18.19 9.35 18.00
CA ASN A 143 18.24 10.75 18.43
C ASN A 143 17.09 11.59 17.84
N HIS A 144 16.18 10.98 17.08
CA HIS A 144 15.05 11.65 16.45
C HIS A 144 13.71 11.18 17.03
N GLN A 145 12.70 12.06 16.97
CA GLN A 145 11.32 11.68 17.23
C GLN A 145 10.82 10.81 16.07
N CYS A 146 10.61 9.52 16.34
CA CYS A 146 10.00 8.60 15.40
C CYS A 146 8.48 8.53 15.63
N LEU A 147 7.73 8.51 14.54
CA LEU A 147 6.28 8.38 14.49
C LEU A 147 5.96 6.94 14.08
N GLY A 148 5.13 6.25 14.86
CA GLY A 148 4.86 4.82 14.64
C GLY A 148 3.39 4.44 14.80
N PHE A 149 3.07 3.19 14.51
CA PHE A 149 1.72 2.66 14.69
C PHE A 149 1.46 2.29 16.16
N THR A 150 0.23 2.55 16.62
CA THR A 150 -0.25 2.01 17.90
C THR A 150 -0.37 0.49 17.79
N GLU A 151 -1.03 0.01 16.74
CA GLU A 151 -1.11 -1.40 16.37
C GLU A 151 -1.19 -1.53 14.84
N PRO A 152 -0.68 -2.63 14.25
CA PRO A 152 0.14 -3.65 14.90
C PRO A 152 1.57 -3.17 15.13
N GLY A 153 2.18 -3.54 16.27
CA GLY A 153 3.55 -3.16 16.62
C GLY A 153 4.63 -3.67 15.65
N SER A 154 4.30 -4.63 14.78
CA SER A 154 5.17 -5.09 13.70
C SER A 154 5.49 -3.98 12.69
N LEU A 155 4.59 -3.00 12.49
CA LEU A 155 4.83 -1.85 11.62
C LEU A 155 5.81 -0.82 12.20
N ASN A 156 6.23 -1.00 13.46
CA ASN A 156 7.28 -0.20 14.09
C ASN A 156 8.69 -0.77 13.83
N THR A 157 8.81 -1.81 13.01
CA THR A 157 10.08 -2.29 12.48
C THR A 157 10.22 -1.82 11.04
N TRP A 158 11.09 -0.84 10.80
CA TRP A 158 11.27 -0.22 9.49
C TRP A 158 12.25 -1.02 8.64
N ALA A 159 12.03 -1.04 7.32
CA ALA A 159 12.91 -1.70 6.35
C ALA A 159 14.24 -0.94 6.09
N VAL A 160 14.65 -0.07 7.00
CA VAL A 160 15.99 0.54 7.02
C VAL A 160 16.90 -0.40 7.81
N LEU A 161 18.06 -0.71 7.25
CA LEU A 161 18.99 -1.65 7.85
C LEU A 161 19.92 -0.95 8.84
N ASP A 162 20.07 -1.53 10.03
CA ASP A 162 21.11 -1.15 10.98
C ASP A 162 22.51 -1.62 10.51
N ALA A 163 23.55 -1.24 11.25
CA ALA A 163 24.93 -1.64 10.97
C ALA A 163 25.15 -3.17 11.01
N GLN A 164 24.21 -3.95 11.54
CA GLN A 164 24.24 -5.42 11.53
C GLN A 164 23.42 -6.03 10.39
N GLY A 165 22.79 -5.21 9.55
CA GLY A 165 21.96 -5.64 8.42
C GLY A 165 20.53 -6.05 8.82
N ASN A 166 20.07 -5.73 10.03
CA ASN A 166 18.72 -6.03 10.47
C ASN A 166 17.78 -4.83 10.26
N PRO A 167 16.48 -5.05 10.03
CA PRO A 167 15.47 -3.99 10.04
C PRO A 167 15.46 -3.21 11.37
N TYR A 168 15.47 -1.89 11.29
CA TYR A 168 15.55 -1.01 12.46
C TYR A 168 14.20 -0.92 13.18
N LYS A 169 14.19 -1.30 14.47
CA LYS A 169 13.00 -1.19 15.33
C LYS A 169 12.96 0.16 16.04
N ILE A 170 11.99 1.00 15.69
CA ILE A 170 11.81 2.30 16.33
C ILE A 170 11.18 2.19 17.72
N SER A 171 11.44 3.19 18.56
CA SER A 171 10.68 3.46 19.79
C SER A 171 9.85 4.72 19.56
N PRO A 172 8.57 4.59 19.14
CA PRO A 172 7.79 5.75 18.71
C PRO A 172 7.48 6.70 19.87
N HIS A 173 7.67 8.00 19.64
CA HIS A 173 7.27 9.05 20.58
C HIS A 173 5.79 9.39 20.43
N PHE A 174 5.31 9.42 19.19
CA PHE A 174 3.88 9.48 18.88
C PHE A 174 3.46 8.17 18.22
N THR A 175 2.30 7.66 18.64
CA THR A 175 1.66 6.52 18.00
C THR A 175 0.32 6.91 17.40
N ALA A 176 -0.03 6.32 16.26
CA ALA A 176 -1.35 6.48 15.66
C ALA A 176 -1.90 5.16 15.12
N SER A 177 -3.22 5.06 15.05
CA SER A 177 -3.91 3.87 14.52
C SER A 177 -4.01 3.84 12.99
N SER A 178 -3.61 4.90 12.29
CA SER A 178 -3.71 5.00 10.84
C SER A 178 -2.51 5.72 10.24
N GLY A 179 -2.06 5.24 9.08
CA GLY A 179 -0.95 5.83 8.34
C GLY A 179 -1.21 7.27 7.89
N GLU A 180 -2.48 7.64 7.67
CA GLU A 180 -2.84 9.02 7.30
C GLU A 180 -2.59 10.01 8.45
N ILE A 181 -2.80 9.58 9.70
CA ILE A 181 -2.50 10.40 10.87
C ILE A 181 -0.98 10.58 11.00
N LEU A 182 -0.20 9.50 10.80
CA LEU A 182 1.27 9.59 10.81
C LEU A 182 1.80 10.53 9.73
N ARG A 183 1.21 10.49 8.53
CA ARG A 183 1.53 11.42 7.44
C ARG A 183 1.26 12.87 7.85
N SER A 184 0.10 13.15 8.45
CA SER A 184 -0.26 14.50 8.93
C SER A 184 0.69 15.00 10.02
N LEU A 185 1.06 14.14 10.97
CA LEU A 185 2.04 14.44 12.01
C LEU A 185 3.43 14.72 11.43
N CYS A 186 3.85 13.93 10.44
CA CYS A 186 5.12 14.12 9.75
C CYS A 186 5.18 15.47 9.03
N LEU A 187 4.12 15.82 8.30
CA LEU A 187 3.95 17.11 7.63
C LEU A 187 3.91 18.29 8.63
N SER A 188 3.39 18.06 9.84
CA SER A 188 3.33 19.05 10.92
C SER A 188 4.63 19.11 11.76
N SER A 189 5.71 18.50 11.26
CA SER A 189 7.03 18.51 11.89
C SER A 189 7.08 17.87 13.29
N CYS A 190 6.24 16.87 13.54
CA CYS A 190 6.26 16.11 14.79
C CYS A 190 7.32 15.00 14.82
N GLY A 191 7.96 14.69 13.69
CA GLY A 191 8.97 13.64 13.64
C GLY A 191 9.17 13.02 12.26
N ILE A 192 9.91 11.91 12.28
CA ILE A 192 10.21 11.04 11.14
C ILE A 192 9.19 9.90 11.12
N ALA A 193 8.66 9.58 9.94
CA ALA A 193 7.75 8.46 9.73
C ALA A 193 8.26 7.53 8.63
N CYS A 194 7.81 6.28 8.65
CA CYS A 194 8.03 5.32 7.55
C CYS A 194 6.69 5.02 6.90
N LEU A 195 6.51 5.47 5.66
CA LEU A 195 5.23 5.52 4.95
C LEU A 195 5.36 4.88 3.57
N SER A 196 4.27 4.35 3.03
CA SER A 196 4.26 3.84 1.65
C SER A 196 4.42 4.97 0.62
N ASP A 197 5.19 4.72 -0.43
CA ASP A 197 5.52 5.68 -1.49
C ASP A 197 4.30 6.30 -2.19
N PHE A 198 3.21 5.55 -2.35
CA PHE A 198 1.99 6.07 -2.96
C PHE A 198 1.30 7.18 -2.14
N TRP A 199 1.69 7.39 -0.87
CA TRP A 199 1.19 8.50 -0.02
C TRP A 199 1.94 9.81 -0.25
N LEU A 200 3.12 9.73 -0.87
CA LEU A 200 4.09 10.81 -0.94
C LEU A 200 4.00 11.58 -2.26
N THR A 201 3.46 10.96 -3.31
CA THR A 201 3.41 11.52 -4.68
C THR A 201 2.52 12.76 -4.81
N THR A 202 1.71 13.09 -3.80
CA THR A 202 0.78 14.24 -3.81
C THR A 202 1.23 15.44 -2.98
N THR A 203 2.37 15.41 -2.26
CA THR A 203 2.79 16.57 -1.43
C THR A 203 4.30 16.61 -1.18
N SER A 204 4.86 17.83 -1.05
CA SER A 204 6.27 18.24 -0.90
C SER A 204 7.10 17.62 0.26
N LEU A 205 7.07 16.30 0.44
CA LEU A 205 7.98 15.60 1.34
C LEU A 205 9.31 15.35 0.60
N LYS A 206 10.43 15.77 1.19
CA LYS A 206 11.76 15.44 0.65
C LYS A 206 12.07 13.99 0.98
N GLU A 207 12.47 13.23 -0.03
CA GLU A 207 13.10 11.92 0.16
C GLU A 207 14.51 12.15 0.72
N SER A 208 14.83 11.50 1.84
CA SER A 208 16.19 11.40 2.38
C SER A 208 16.88 10.16 1.84
#